data_AF-A0A969YF84-F1
#
_entry.id   AF-A0A969YF84-F1
#
_cell.length_a   1.000
_cell.length_b   1.000
_cell.length_c   1.000
_cell.angle_alpha   90.00
_cell.angle_beta   90.00
_cell.angle_gamma   90.00
#
_symmetry.space_group_name_H-M   'P 1'
#
loop_
_entity.id
_entity.type
_entity.pdbx_description
1 polymer ?
#
loop_
_entity_poly.entity_id
_entity_poly.type
_entity_poly.pdbx_seq_one_letter_code
_entity_poly.pdbx_strand_id
1 'polypeptide(L)'
;MLYQRRITSREQLLTEALRVHITASVAESESNTDVLFSLMKQHTEDVLGFFPADRNDFAAIYQALKKVDLYEFVLGIYQDDRSGTVITPLPLLRYINERVLALTPQSILIPEAERHLAGLPWLISQWTGEVTLTTQYKPFYELFKLLYTRYQNVTIRFISIY
;
A
#
# COMPACT_ATOMS: atom_id res chain seq x y z
N MET A 1 20.53 1.99 5.03
CA MET A 1 20.56 1.77 3.57
C MET A 1 19.69 2.77 2.80
N LEU A 2 18.36 2.80 2.96
CA LEU A 2 17.51 3.81 2.28
C LEU A 2 17.84 5.25 2.70
N TYR A 3 18.03 5.47 4.00
CA TYR A 3 18.45 6.75 4.56
C TYR A 3 19.79 7.26 3.99
N GLN A 4 20.75 6.34 3.74
CA GLN A 4 22.05 6.67 3.15
C GLN A 4 21.92 7.15 1.69
N ARG A 5 20.80 6.84 1.03
CA ARG A 5 20.46 7.27 -0.33
C ARG A 5 19.51 8.48 -0.36
N ARG A 6 19.31 9.16 0.78
CA ARG A 6 18.39 10.32 0.92
C ARG A 6 16.92 10.00 0.62
N ILE A 7 16.53 8.73 0.68
CA ILE A 7 15.13 8.28 0.69
C ILE A 7 14.68 8.37 2.14
N THR A 8 14.01 9.46 2.48
CA THR A 8 13.72 9.80 3.89
C THR A 8 12.27 10.19 4.15
N SER A 9 11.53 10.65 3.15
CA SER A 9 10.11 10.94 3.35
C SER A 9 9.29 9.65 3.40
N ARG A 10 8.17 9.65 4.12
CA ARG A 10 7.26 8.51 4.20
C ARG A 10 6.74 8.10 2.82
N GLU A 11 6.42 9.09 1.99
CA GLU A 11 5.99 8.86 0.61
C GLU A 11 7.09 8.19 -0.22
N GLN A 12 8.34 8.65 -0.12
CA GLN A 12 9.46 8.01 -0.81
C GLN A 12 9.67 6.56 -0.32
N LEU A 13 9.59 6.33 0.99
CA LEU A 13 9.73 4.99 1.57
C LEU A 13 8.61 4.05 1.09
N LEU A 14 7.36 4.52 1.06
CA LEU A 14 6.22 3.79 0.51
C LEU A 14 6.44 3.48 -0.97
N THR A 15 6.79 4.48 -1.77
CA THR A 15 7.02 4.33 -3.21
C THR A 15 8.09 3.29 -3.51
N GLU A 16 9.21 3.30 -2.80
CA GLU A 16 10.29 2.33 -3.01
C GLU A 16 9.92 0.93 -2.52
N ALA A 17 9.16 0.80 -1.42
CA ALA A 17 8.62 -0.49 -1.00
C ALA A 17 7.65 -1.07 -2.05
N LEU A 18 6.75 -0.25 -2.59
CA LEU A 18 5.84 -0.65 -3.66
C LEU A 18 6.59 -1.05 -4.92
N ARG A 19 7.59 -0.25 -5.33
CA ARG A 19 8.44 -0.54 -6.51
C ARG A 19 9.06 -1.94 -6.41
N VAL A 20 9.58 -2.29 -5.25
CA VAL A 20 10.16 -3.62 -5.01
C VAL A 20 9.10 -4.71 -5.06
N HIS A 21 7.93 -4.52 -4.42
CA HIS A 21 6.89 -5.56 -4.37
C HIS A 21 6.19 -5.79 -5.71
N ILE A 22 5.98 -4.73 -6.50
CA ILE A 22 5.48 -4.84 -7.88
C ILE A 22 6.51 -5.56 -8.75
N THR A 23 7.79 -5.21 -8.61
CA THR A 23 8.85 -5.92 -9.37
C THR A 23 8.90 -7.39 -8.95
N ALA A 24 8.80 -7.70 -7.66
CA ALA A 24 8.83 -9.07 -7.16
C ALA A 24 7.65 -9.92 -7.63
N SER A 25 6.47 -9.33 -7.86
CA SER A 25 5.30 -10.07 -8.35
C SER A 25 5.43 -10.51 -9.81
N VAL A 26 6.30 -9.87 -10.59
CA VAL A 26 6.56 -10.22 -12.01
C VAL A 26 7.93 -10.84 -12.24
N ALA A 27 8.87 -10.69 -11.30
CA ALA A 27 10.25 -11.19 -11.43
C ALA A 27 10.40 -12.68 -11.09
N GLU A 28 9.36 -13.34 -10.57
CA GLU A 28 9.41 -14.76 -10.16
C GLU A 28 10.65 -15.09 -9.30
N SER A 29 11.60 -15.85 -9.84
CA SER A 29 12.88 -16.22 -9.20
C SER A 29 14.11 -15.53 -9.82
N GLU A 30 13.92 -14.47 -10.59
CA GLU A 30 15.01 -13.75 -11.25
C GLU A 30 15.97 -13.13 -10.22
N SER A 31 17.26 -13.24 -10.52
CA SER A 31 18.36 -12.72 -9.70
C SER A 31 19.33 -11.84 -10.49
N ASN A 32 19.22 -11.82 -11.82
CA ASN A 32 20.00 -10.97 -12.70
C ASN A 32 19.61 -9.50 -12.50
N THR A 33 20.61 -8.69 -12.15
CA THR A 33 20.45 -7.26 -11.87
C THR A 33 19.90 -6.47 -13.06
N ASP A 34 20.33 -6.75 -14.28
CA ASP A 34 19.89 -6.02 -15.48
C ASP A 34 18.42 -6.35 -15.81
N VAL A 35 18.04 -7.62 -15.64
CA VAL A 35 16.65 -8.06 -15.86
C VAL A 35 15.73 -7.46 -14.79
N LEU A 36 16.11 -7.55 -13.51
CA LEU A 36 15.34 -6.95 -12.40
C LEU A 36 15.16 -5.44 -12.58
N PHE A 37 16.20 -4.73 -13.00
CA PHE A 37 16.13 -3.29 -13.24
C PHE A 37 15.20 -2.95 -14.41
N SER A 38 15.24 -3.74 -15.48
CA SER A 38 14.38 -3.54 -16.66
C SER A 38 12.91 -3.82 -16.32
N LEU A 39 12.64 -4.92 -15.60
CA LEU A 39 11.29 -5.25 -15.11
C LEU A 39 10.76 -4.15 -14.20
N MET A 40 11.59 -3.65 -13.27
CA MET A 40 11.21 -2.52 -12.42
C MET A 40 10.78 -1.33 -13.27
N LYS A 41 11.59 -0.89 -14.23
CA LYS A 41 11.25 0.27 -15.06
C LYS A 41 9.93 0.08 -15.79
N GLN A 42 9.78 -1.06 -16.45
CA GLN A 42 8.60 -1.42 -17.23
C GLN A 42 7.31 -1.41 -16.40
N HIS A 43 7.35 -1.95 -15.18
CA HIS A 43 6.15 -2.19 -14.39
C HIS A 43 5.86 -1.12 -13.34
N THR A 44 6.80 -0.21 -13.08
CA THR A 44 6.67 0.75 -11.98
C THR A 44 6.79 2.21 -12.38
N GLU A 45 7.55 2.58 -13.42
CA GLU A 45 7.79 4.02 -13.69
C GLU A 45 6.56 4.78 -14.19
N ASP A 46 5.65 4.12 -14.94
CA ASP A 46 4.38 4.73 -15.37
C ASP A 46 3.47 5.08 -14.18
N VAL A 47 3.59 4.31 -13.09
CA VAL A 47 2.65 4.35 -11.97
C VAL A 47 3.22 5.07 -10.74
N LEU A 48 4.50 4.86 -10.47
CA LEU A 48 5.24 5.34 -9.30
C LEU A 48 6.25 6.45 -9.64
N GLY A 49 6.35 6.82 -10.91
CA GLY A 49 7.30 7.79 -11.40
C GLY A 49 8.71 7.23 -11.62
N PHE A 50 9.53 8.05 -12.27
CA PHE A 50 10.90 7.73 -12.68
C PHE A 50 11.79 7.31 -11.49
N PHE A 51 12.59 6.26 -11.68
CA PHE A 51 13.60 5.85 -10.71
C PHE A 51 14.96 6.53 -11.01
N PRO A 52 15.45 7.42 -10.14
CA PRO A 52 16.58 8.29 -10.46
C PRO A 52 17.97 7.66 -10.28
N ALA A 53 18.05 6.40 -9.86
CA ALA A 53 19.31 5.71 -9.56
C ALA A 53 19.63 4.57 -10.54
N ASP A 54 20.79 3.95 -10.38
CA ASP A 54 21.25 2.90 -11.28
C ASP A 54 20.76 1.49 -10.89
N ARG A 55 21.10 0.52 -11.73
CA ARG A 55 20.74 -0.90 -11.56
C ARG A 55 21.30 -1.53 -10.28
N ASN A 56 22.49 -1.12 -9.84
CA ASN A 56 23.11 -1.65 -8.63
C ASN A 56 22.41 -1.11 -7.39
N ASP A 57 22.03 0.17 -7.42
CA ASP A 57 21.23 0.77 -6.36
C ASP A 57 19.87 0.10 -6.25
N PHE A 58 19.19 -0.10 -7.37
CA PHE A 58 17.92 -0.83 -7.37
C PHE A 58 18.07 -2.26 -6.85
N ALA A 59 19.05 -3.02 -7.35
CA ALA A 59 19.28 -4.39 -6.89
C ALA A 59 19.48 -4.45 -5.38
N ALA A 60 20.23 -3.51 -4.82
CA ALA A 60 20.48 -3.45 -3.40
C ALA A 60 19.20 -3.10 -2.60
N ILE A 61 18.38 -2.15 -3.08
CA ILE A 61 17.06 -1.83 -2.49
C ILE A 61 16.12 -3.05 -2.57
N TYR A 62 16.08 -3.71 -3.72
CA TYR A 62 15.28 -4.91 -3.97
C TYR A 62 15.63 -6.02 -2.97
N GLN A 63 16.91 -6.34 -2.78
CA GLN A 63 17.31 -7.36 -1.80
C GLN A 63 16.91 -6.99 -0.37
N ALA A 64 16.95 -5.71 -0.02
CA ALA A 64 16.60 -5.24 1.32
C ALA A 64 15.09 -5.31 1.60
N LEU A 65 14.25 -5.08 0.60
CA LEU A 65 12.80 -4.93 0.80
C LEU A 65 11.95 -6.10 0.30
N LYS A 66 12.46 -6.97 -0.59
CA LYS A 66 11.64 -8.01 -1.26
C LYS A 66 11.01 -9.07 -0.33
N LYS A 67 11.52 -9.19 0.90
CA LYS A 67 11.02 -10.13 1.92
C LYS A 67 10.32 -9.44 3.09
N VAL A 68 10.25 -8.10 3.06
CA VAL A 68 9.60 -7.33 4.10
C VAL A 68 8.10 -7.49 3.95
N ASP A 69 7.37 -7.65 5.05
CA ASP A 69 5.91 -7.56 4.99
C ASP A 69 5.50 -6.12 4.66
N LEU A 70 4.92 -5.93 3.48
CA LEU A 70 4.56 -4.61 2.97
C LEU A 70 3.56 -3.89 3.88
N TYR A 71 2.60 -4.60 4.49
CA TYR A 71 1.61 -3.98 5.36
C TYR A 71 2.26 -3.47 6.65
N GLU A 72 3.05 -4.31 7.31
CA GLU A 72 3.76 -3.95 8.54
C GLU A 72 4.77 -2.83 8.30
N PHE A 73 5.47 -2.85 7.16
CA PHE A 73 6.39 -1.78 6.80
C PHE A 73 5.69 -0.42 6.65
N VAL A 74 4.57 -0.39 5.92
CA VAL A 74 3.83 0.86 5.71
C VAL A 74 3.22 1.36 7.02
N LEU A 75 2.69 0.47 7.86
CA LEU A 75 2.28 0.86 9.22
C LEU A 75 3.44 1.49 10.00
N GLY A 76 4.62 0.88 9.98
CA GLY A 76 5.80 1.37 10.70
C GLY A 76 6.26 2.76 10.27
N ILE A 77 6.23 3.09 8.97
CA ILE A 77 6.64 4.43 8.51
C ILE A 77 5.59 5.51 8.81
N TYR A 78 4.32 5.15 9.00
CA TYR A 78 3.22 6.06 9.32
C TYR A 78 2.80 6.08 10.80
N GLN A 79 3.35 5.20 11.66
CA GLN A 79 2.96 5.06 13.07
C GLN A 79 3.09 6.35 13.90
N ASP A 80 4.09 7.18 13.58
CA ASP A 80 4.40 8.44 14.28
C ASP A 80 3.86 9.67 13.55
N ASP A 81 2.89 9.50 12.65
CA ASP A 81 2.26 10.63 11.97
C ASP A 81 1.33 11.41 12.90
N ARG A 82 1.94 12.30 13.69
CA ARG A 82 1.28 13.21 14.64
C ARG A 82 0.43 14.29 13.96
N SER A 83 0.44 14.38 12.62
CA SER A 83 -0.36 15.37 11.87
C SER A 83 -1.85 15.05 11.82
N GLY A 84 -2.27 13.85 12.26
CA GLY A 84 -3.67 13.42 12.28
C GLY A 84 -4.23 13.03 10.91
N THR A 85 -3.35 12.81 9.92
CA THR A 85 -3.76 12.64 8.52
C THR A 85 -3.99 11.16 8.14
N VAL A 86 -3.42 10.17 8.87
CA VAL A 86 -3.29 8.81 8.30
C VAL A 86 -3.79 7.65 9.18
N ILE A 87 -4.06 7.80 10.48
CA ILE A 87 -4.51 6.65 11.28
C ILE A 87 -5.65 6.98 12.22
N THR A 88 -6.83 6.48 11.89
CA THR A 88 -8.00 6.47 12.76
C THR A 88 -7.71 5.58 13.97
N PRO A 89 -7.92 6.07 15.20
CA PRO A 89 -7.72 5.24 16.39
C PRO A 89 -8.57 3.97 16.32
N LEU A 90 -7.97 2.82 16.64
CA LEU A 90 -8.66 1.52 16.64
C LEU A 90 -10.00 1.53 17.42
N PRO A 91 -10.13 2.21 18.58
CA PRO A 91 -11.43 2.29 19.27
C PRO A 91 -12.52 2.98 18.45
N LEU A 92 -12.17 4.02 17.70
CA LEU A 92 -13.13 4.74 16.84
C LEU A 92 -13.54 3.88 15.64
N LEU A 93 -12.57 3.18 15.02
CA LEU A 93 -12.84 2.20 13.98
C LEU A 93 -13.81 1.11 14.46
N ARG A 94 -13.59 0.56 15.67
CA ARG A 94 -14.47 -0.45 16.27
C ARG A 94 -15.88 0.08 16.49
N TYR A 95 -16.00 1.27 17.05
CA TYR A 95 -17.30 1.92 17.27
C TYR A 95 -18.09 2.13 15.98
N ILE A 96 -17.44 2.60 14.91
CA ILE A 96 -18.07 2.77 13.59
C ILE A 96 -18.50 1.41 13.04
N ASN A 97 -17.63 0.41 13.10
CA ASN A 97 -17.89 -0.93 12.61
C ASN A 97 -19.11 -1.58 13.30
N GLU A 98 -19.21 -1.50 14.62
CA GLU A 98 -20.35 -2.02 15.39
C GLU A 98 -21.68 -1.43 14.93
N ARG A 99 -21.72 -0.12 14.65
CA ARG A 99 -22.92 0.57 14.16
C ARG A 99 -23.29 0.16 12.74
N VAL A 100 -22.30 0.06 11.86
CA VAL A 100 -22.55 -0.33 10.48
C VAL A 100 -22.99 -1.80 10.42
N LEU A 101 -22.43 -2.69 11.26
CA LEU A 101 -22.85 -4.11 11.32
C LEU A 101 -24.30 -4.26 11.79
N ALA A 102 -24.74 -3.43 12.73
CA ALA A 102 -26.13 -3.41 13.17
C ALA A 102 -27.15 -3.07 12.06
N LEU A 103 -26.70 -2.43 10.97
CA LEU A 103 -27.54 -2.12 9.81
C LEU A 103 -27.60 -3.26 8.78
N THR A 104 -26.79 -4.32 8.94
CA THR A 104 -26.70 -5.46 8.01
C THR A 104 -26.59 -5.04 6.53
N PRO A 105 -25.62 -4.16 6.17
CA PRO A 105 -25.54 -3.64 4.82
C PRO A 105 -25.12 -4.71 3.82
N GLN A 106 -25.63 -4.61 2.59
CA GLN A 106 -25.18 -5.44 1.46
C GLN A 106 -23.85 -4.96 0.88
N SER A 107 -23.55 -3.66 1.01
CA SER A 107 -22.31 -3.05 0.57
C SER A 107 -21.89 -1.90 1.47
N ILE A 108 -20.59 -1.66 1.55
CA ILE A 108 -19.99 -0.54 2.29
C ILE A 108 -18.99 0.22 1.42
N LEU A 109 -18.87 1.51 1.71
CA LEU A 109 -17.87 2.41 1.14
C LEU A 109 -16.95 2.90 2.27
N ILE A 110 -15.66 2.67 2.14
CA ILE A 110 -14.61 3.21 3.02
C ILE A 110 -13.86 4.27 2.21
N PRO A 111 -14.23 5.55 2.35
CA PRO A 111 -13.53 6.62 1.67
C PRO A 111 -12.19 6.92 2.33
N GLU A 112 -11.25 7.48 1.58
CA GLU A 112 -9.92 7.86 2.09
C GLU A 112 -9.29 6.72 2.90
N ALA A 113 -9.31 5.50 2.35
CA ALA A 113 -9.04 4.27 3.08
C ALA A 113 -7.63 4.24 3.72
N GLU A 114 -6.69 5.04 3.22
CA GLU A 114 -5.37 5.25 3.83
C GLU A 114 -5.46 5.74 5.27
N ARG A 115 -6.49 6.51 5.63
CA ARG A 115 -6.76 6.99 6.99
C ARG A 115 -7.10 5.88 7.98
N HIS A 116 -7.44 4.70 7.48
CA HIS A 116 -7.83 3.55 8.26
C HIS A 116 -6.78 2.44 8.23
N LEU A 117 -5.58 2.72 7.68
CA LEU A 117 -4.56 1.71 7.43
C LEU A 117 -4.32 0.81 8.65
N ALA A 118 -4.21 1.38 9.85
CA ALA A 118 -4.19 0.59 11.08
C ALA A 118 -5.59 0.04 11.38
N GLY A 119 -5.79 -1.24 11.11
CA GLY A 119 -7.07 -1.91 11.30
C GLY A 119 -7.90 -2.07 10.02
N LEU A 120 -7.45 -1.56 8.86
CA LEU A 120 -8.17 -1.77 7.59
C LEU A 120 -8.36 -3.26 7.24
N PRO A 121 -7.36 -4.16 7.37
CA PRO A 121 -7.57 -5.60 7.12
C PRO A 121 -8.62 -6.20 8.05
N TRP A 122 -8.60 -5.82 9.33
CA TRP A 122 -9.60 -6.23 10.31
C TRP A 122 -10.98 -5.72 9.89
N LEU A 123 -11.11 -4.43 9.56
CA LEU A 123 -12.36 -3.82 9.14
C LEU A 123 -12.94 -4.55 7.94
N ILE A 124 -12.17 -4.76 6.87
CA ILE A 124 -12.60 -5.50 5.66
C ILE A 124 -13.10 -6.91 6.03
N SER A 125 -12.40 -7.61 6.92
CA SER A 125 -12.76 -8.98 7.32
C SER A 125 -14.10 -9.09 8.08
N GLN A 126 -14.63 -7.99 8.60
CA GLN A 126 -15.93 -8.00 9.29
C GLN A 126 -17.12 -8.05 8.31
N TRP A 127 -16.89 -7.82 7.01
CA TRP A 127 -17.95 -7.70 6.01
C TRP A 127 -17.97 -8.90 5.07
N THR A 128 -19.16 -9.48 4.87
CA THR A 128 -19.41 -10.51 3.85
C THR A 128 -19.93 -9.93 2.54
N GLY A 129 -20.47 -8.71 2.58
CA GLY A 129 -20.95 -7.96 1.42
C GLY A 129 -19.83 -7.29 0.62
N GLU A 130 -20.21 -6.46 -0.35
CA GLU A 130 -19.26 -5.71 -1.17
C GLU A 130 -18.58 -4.60 -0.38
N VAL A 131 -17.27 -4.48 -0.51
CA VAL A 131 -16.46 -3.44 0.12
C VAL A 131 -15.80 -2.60 -0.96
N THR A 132 -16.09 -1.30 -1.00
CA THR A 132 -15.37 -0.35 -1.86
C THR A 132 -14.42 0.49 -1.03
N LEU A 133 -13.14 0.43 -1.37
CA LEU A 133 -12.10 1.33 -0.84
C LEU A 133 -11.87 2.45 -1.84
N THR A 134 -11.81 3.70 -1.38
CA THR A 134 -11.35 4.82 -2.22
C THR A 134 -10.10 5.47 -1.66
N THR A 135 -9.29 6.00 -2.57
CA THR A 135 -8.15 6.85 -2.22
C THR A 135 -7.86 7.79 -3.38
N GLN A 136 -7.40 8.99 -3.05
CA GLN A 136 -6.90 9.97 -4.02
C GLN A 136 -5.38 9.94 -4.15
N TYR A 137 -4.69 9.10 -3.37
CA TYR A 137 -3.23 9.01 -3.38
C TYR A 137 -2.79 7.79 -4.19
N LYS A 138 -2.07 8.04 -5.29
CA LYS A 138 -1.65 6.99 -6.24
C LYS A 138 -0.81 5.88 -5.57
N PRO A 139 0.13 6.16 -4.64
CA PRO A 139 0.83 5.11 -3.92
C PRO A 139 -0.09 4.21 -3.09
N PHE A 140 -1.10 4.78 -2.40
CA PHE A 140 -2.06 4.00 -1.63
C PHE A 140 -2.99 3.18 -2.53
N TYR A 141 -3.34 3.68 -3.72
CA TYR A 141 -4.10 2.90 -4.69
C TYR A 141 -3.36 1.62 -5.10
N GLU A 142 -2.06 1.71 -5.40
CA GLU A 142 -1.26 0.53 -5.73
C GLU A 142 -1.01 -0.36 -4.51
N LEU A 143 -0.80 0.23 -3.32
CA LEU A 143 -0.71 -0.52 -2.07
C LEU A 143 -1.95 -1.39 -1.85
N PHE A 144 -3.15 -0.80 -1.97
CA PHE A 144 -4.39 -1.53 -1.78
C PHE A 144 -4.56 -2.63 -2.82
N LYS A 145 -4.16 -2.40 -4.07
CA LYS A 145 -4.19 -3.45 -5.08
C LYS A 145 -3.31 -4.63 -4.68
N LEU A 146 -2.10 -4.38 -4.20
CA LEU A 146 -1.21 -5.45 -3.75
C LEU A 146 -1.76 -6.18 -2.52
N LEU A 147 -2.32 -5.46 -1.55
CA LEU A 147 -2.79 -6.05 -0.29
C LEU A 147 -4.14 -6.77 -0.41
N TYR A 148 -5.05 -6.26 -1.24
CA TYR A 148 -6.46 -6.61 -1.16
C TYR A 148 -7.07 -7.19 -2.43
N THR A 149 -6.34 -7.29 -3.55
CA THR A 149 -6.86 -7.95 -4.77
C THR A 149 -7.25 -9.42 -4.59
N ARG A 150 -6.73 -10.08 -3.54
CA ARG A 150 -7.13 -11.45 -3.16
C ARG A 150 -8.56 -11.56 -2.61
N TYR A 151 -9.16 -10.47 -2.16
CA TYR A 151 -10.52 -10.47 -1.63
C TYR A 151 -11.51 -10.23 -2.78
N GLN A 152 -12.31 -11.25 -3.10
CA GLN A 152 -13.29 -11.19 -4.19
C GLN A 152 -14.37 -10.12 -3.98
N ASN A 153 -14.64 -9.78 -2.72
CA ASN A 153 -15.64 -8.78 -2.34
C ASN A 153 -15.05 -7.36 -2.18
N VAL A 154 -13.77 -7.13 -2.50
CA VAL A 154 -13.14 -5.81 -2.35
C VAL A 154 -12.89 -5.17 -3.70
N THR A 155 -13.41 -3.96 -3.89
CA THR A 155 -13.15 -3.08 -5.03
C THR A 155 -12.34 -1.87 -4.58
N ILE A 156 -11.34 -1.47 -5.36
CA ILE A 156 -10.48 -0.33 -5.05
C ILE A 156 -10.64 0.72 -6.15
N ARG A 157 -10.95 1.97 -5.78
CA ARG A 157 -11.15 3.08 -6.72
C ARG A 157 -10.18 4.22 -6.44
N PHE A 158 -9.50 4.68 -7.49
CA PHE A 158 -8.65 5.88 -7.44
C PHE A 158 -9.50 7.12 -7.72
N ILE A 159 -10.18 7.63 -6.68
CA ILE A 159 -11.11 8.78 -6.78
C ILE A 159 -11.07 9.60 -5.49
N SER A 160 -11.23 10.92 -5.63
CA SER A 160 -11.74 11.78 -4.55
C SER A 160 -13.26 11.74 -4.56
N ILE A 161 -13.88 11.79 -3.38
CA ILE A 161 -15.34 11.95 -3.22
C ILE A 161 -15.74 13.35 -2.74
N TYR A 162 -14.77 14.27 -2.72
CA TYR A 162 -14.91 15.68 -2.39
C TYR A 162 -14.45 16.56 -3.55
#